data_AF-A0AA43DH12-F1
#
_entry.id   AF-A0AA43DH12-F1
#
_cell.length_a   1.000
_cell.length_b   1.000
_cell.length_c   1.000
_cell.angle_alpha   90.00
_cell.angle_beta   90.00
_cell.angle_gamma   90.00
#
_symmetry.space_group_name_H-M   'P 1'
#
loop_
_entity.id
_entity.type
_entity.pdbx_description
1 polymer ?
#
loop_
_entity_poly.entity_id
_entity_poly.type
_entity_poly.pdbx_seq_one_letter_code
_entity_poly.pdbx_strand_id
1 'polypeptide(L)'
;MNRVSDQAAGFWTPRPPSLDGLLTRLERLSSKPEFMLQRELAHARALKPYVEGGAGRLVAPLEQEIELASLYLFCDYYPEDGQLTLIEQLRDVITEHIPEEERQWLDPLKHSYLDVLKPISLPQVGQDLVLQSLADGTRVVLPGGEFAKDLTVDRPLLTRVIHDPNSPLESDRAVWAGCGITVSQADAKALLDVTSDWRRDMEMSTGSFALGEWKEFTKRFGYMVLWAFAEQRLAALIDAAVHVEYRTADDQPYLYAIALYDHHE
;
A
#
# COMPACT_ATOMS: atom_id res chain seq x y z
N MET A 1 -16.31 -21.41 -0.36
CA MET A 1 -15.00 -21.49 -1.03
C MET A 1 -14.87 -20.33 -2.01
N ASN A 2 -14.21 -19.24 -1.61
CA ASN A 2 -13.82 -18.18 -2.54
C ASN A 2 -12.41 -18.47 -3.03
N ARG A 3 -12.26 -18.82 -4.31
CA ARG A 3 -10.96 -18.78 -4.98
C ARG A 3 -10.60 -17.30 -5.18
N VAL A 4 -9.86 -16.73 -4.24
CA VAL A 4 -9.23 -15.43 -4.44
C VAL A 4 -8.00 -15.70 -5.31
N SER A 5 -8.12 -15.47 -6.62
CA SER A 5 -6.96 -15.38 -7.49
C SER A 5 -6.14 -14.16 -7.05
N ASP A 6 -4.81 -14.27 -6.96
CA ASP A 6 -3.94 -13.11 -6.70
C ASP A 6 -4.15 -12.00 -7.75
N GLN A 7 -4.61 -12.32 -8.97
CA GLN A 7 -5.01 -11.34 -9.99
C GLN A 7 -6.26 -10.52 -9.60
N ALA A 8 -7.03 -10.95 -8.61
CA ALA A 8 -8.28 -10.32 -8.18
C ALA A 8 -8.14 -9.50 -6.88
N ALA A 9 -6.94 -9.41 -6.29
CA ALA A 9 -6.73 -8.74 -5.02
C ALA A 9 -6.54 -7.21 -5.16
N GLY A 10 -6.23 -6.69 -6.35
CA GLY A 10 -5.99 -5.27 -6.56
C GLY A 10 -6.44 -4.75 -7.92
N PHE A 11 -6.39 -3.44 -8.09
CA PHE A 11 -6.73 -2.75 -9.31
C PHE A 11 -5.66 -1.74 -9.70
N TRP A 12 -5.59 -1.46 -11.00
CA TRP A 12 -4.77 -0.40 -11.59
C TRP A 12 -5.69 0.71 -12.10
N THR A 13 -5.24 1.94 -11.96
CA THR A 13 -6.00 3.12 -12.35
C THR A 13 -5.06 4.15 -12.96
N PRO A 14 -5.43 4.80 -14.07
CA PRO A 14 -4.58 5.79 -14.69
C PRO A 14 -4.33 6.98 -13.75
N ARG A 15 -3.10 7.48 -13.75
CA ARG A 15 -2.72 8.73 -13.10
C ARG A 15 -2.84 9.90 -14.09
N PRO A 16 -2.94 11.14 -13.60
CA PRO A 16 -2.72 12.31 -14.45
C PRO A 16 -1.34 12.22 -15.14
N PRO A 17 -1.23 12.53 -16.46
CA PRO A 17 0.03 12.36 -17.20
C PRO A 17 1.22 13.13 -16.60
N SER A 18 0.98 14.30 -16.02
CA SER A 18 2.01 15.09 -15.35
C SER A 18 2.47 14.48 -14.02
N LEU A 19 1.59 13.76 -13.31
CA LEU A 19 2.00 12.97 -12.15
C LEU A 19 2.86 11.77 -12.57
N ASP A 20 2.47 11.07 -13.64
CA ASP A 20 3.27 9.97 -14.22
C ASP A 20 4.65 10.44 -14.69
N GLY A 21 4.73 11.63 -15.31
CA GLY A 21 6.00 12.25 -15.69
C GLY A 21 6.90 12.49 -14.49
N LEU A 22 6.36 13.04 -13.40
CA LEU A 22 7.10 13.27 -12.16
C LEU A 22 7.58 11.96 -11.52
N LEU A 23 6.72 10.94 -11.42
CA LEU A 23 7.07 9.63 -10.87
C LEU A 23 8.15 8.94 -11.70
N THR A 24 8.09 9.05 -13.02
CA THR A 24 9.14 8.53 -13.92
C THR A 24 10.50 9.20 -13.67
N ARG A 25 10.50 10.50 -13.37
CA ARG A 25 11.74 11.22 -13.00
C ARG A 25 12.30 10.73 -11.67
N LEU A 26 11.45 10.52 -10.67
CA LEU A 26 11.84 9.97 -9.36
C LEU A 26 12.38 8.54 -9.49
N GLU A 27 11.75 7.71 -10.31
CA GLU A 27 12.24 6.36 -10.61
C GLU A 27 13.63 6.39 -11.23
N ARG A 28 13.82 7.23 -12.27
CA ARG A 28 15.13 7.42 -12.91
C ARG A 28 16.18 7.96 -11.95
N LEU A 29 15.81 8.88 -11.06
CA LEU A 29 16.70 9.42 -10.04
C LEU A 29 17.13 8.33 -9.06
N SER A 30 16.18 7.56 -8.53
CA SER A 30 16.44 6.49 -7.57
C SER A 30 17.30 5.35 -8.14
N SER A 31 17.32 5.20 -9.46
CA SER A 31 18.12 4.19 -10.18
C SER A 31 19.58 4.62 -10.42
N LYS A 32 19.95 5.86 -10.07
CA LYS A 32 21.34 6.31 -10.20
C LYS A 32 22.22 5.66 -9.12
N PRO A 33 23.52 5.39 -9.41
CA PRO A 33 24.42 4.72 -8.47
C PRO A 33 24.46 5.32 -7.07
N GLU A 34 24.38 6.66 -6.96
CA GLU A 34 24.39 7.38 -5.69
C GLU A 34 23.16 7.12 -4.80
N PHE A 35 22.03 6.71 -5.38
CA PHE A 35 20.77 6.44 -4.67
C PHE A 35 20.42 4.95 -4.59
N MET A 36 21.20 4.07 -5.21
CA MET A 36 20.94 2.62 -5.24
C MET A 36 20.81 2.02 -3.84
N LEU A 37 21.70 2.38 -2.91
CA LEU A 37 21.64 1.87 -1.53
C LEU A 37 20.36 2.32 -0.82
N GLN A 38 19.95 3.59 -1.00
CA GLN A 38 18.72 4.11 -0.40
C GLN A 38 17.49 3.39 -0.97
N ARG A 39 17.47 3.16 -2.28
CA ARG A 39 16.44 2.37 -2.95
C ARG A 39 16.34 0.95 -2.38
N GLU A 40 17.47 0.25 -2.26
CA GLU A 40 17.52 -1.10 -1.70
C GLU A 40 17.02 -1.13 -0.26
N LEU A 41 17.50 -0.21 0.60
CA LEU A 41 17.08 -0.13 2.00
C LEU A 41 15.59 0.23 2.14
N ALA A 42 15.07 1.12 1.32
CA ALA A 42 13.66 1.50 1.34
C ALA A 42 12.76 0.32 0.93
N HIS A 43 13.11 -0.41 -0.14
CA HIS A 43 12.35 -1.59 -0.56
C HIS A 43 12.47 -2.73 0.45
N ALA A 44 13.68 -3.01 0.96
CA ALA A 44 13.89 -4.02 2.00
C ALA A 44 13.06 -3.70 3.25
N ARG A 45 12.96 -2.41 3.61
CA ARG A 45 12.08 -1.94 4.68
C ARG A 45 10.61 -2.14 4.31
N ALA A 46 10.13 -1.63 3.19
CA ALA A 46 8.71 -1.70 2.83
C ALA A 46 8.19 -3.13 2.63
N LEU A 47 9.02 -4.01 2.09
CA LEU A 47 8.70 -5.41 1.78
C LEU A 47 9.34 -6.40 2.77
N LYS A 48 9.73 -5.92 3.96
CA LYS A 48 10.41 -6.72 4.99
C LYS A 48 9.78 -8.09 5.25
N PRO A 49 8.44 -8.25 5.35
CA PRO A 49 7.85 -9.58 5.59
C PRO A 49 8.17 -10.59 4.50
N TYR A 50 8.40 -10.15 3.26
CA TYR A 50 8.80 -11.00 2.16
C TYR A 50 10.31 -11.25 2.10
N VAL A 51 11.12 -10.27 2.50
CA VAL A 51 12.59 -10.37 2.39
C VAL A 51 13.20 -11.10 3.61
N GLU A 52 12.75 -10.74 4.81
CA GLU A 52 13.30 -11.22 6.08
C GLU A 52 12.33 -12.14 6.83
N GLY A 53 11.03 -11.89 6.69
CA GLY A 53 9.99 -12.79 7.18
C GLY A 53 9.92 -14.04 6.30
N GLY A 54 9.65 -15.20 6.88
CA GLY A 54 9.50 -16.44 6.11
C GLY A 54 8.44 -16.39 5.00
N ALA A 55 7.67 -15.30 4.89
CA ALA A 55 6.64 -15.09 3.88
C ALA A 55 7.19 -15.21 2.46
N GLY A 56 8.35 -14.62 2.14
CA GLY A 56 8.87 -14.65 0.76
C GLY A 56 9.26 -16.03 0.26
N ARG A 57 9.39 -17.01 1.16
CA ARG A 57 9.57 -18.42 0.78
C ARG A 57 8.26 -19.09 0.36
N LEU A 58 7.14 -18.53 0.78
CA LEU A 58 5.80 -19.12 0.66
C LEU A 58 4.91 -18.33 -0.32
N VAL A 59 5.04 -17.01 -0.35
CA VAL A 59 4.24 -16.10 -1.18
C VAL A 59 5.07 -14.90 -1.63
N ALA A 60 4.93 -14.53 -2.90
CA ALA A 60 5.54 -13.33 -3.45
C ALA A 60 4.66 -12.09 -3.17
N PRO A 61 5.25 -10.89 -3.03
CA PRO A 61 4.48 -9.65 -2.95
C PRO A 61 3.61 -9.46 -4.21
N LEU A 62 2.40 -8.92 -4.05
CA LEU A 62 1.57 -8.50 -5.18
C LEU A 62 2.24 -7.36 -5.94
N GLU A 63 1.92 -7.21 -7.23
CA GLU A 63 2.42 -6.08 -8.03
C GLU A 63 2.02 -4.72 -7.42
N GLN A 64 0.81 -4.63 -6.84
CA GLN A 64 0.36 -3.41 -6.16
C GLN A 64 1.10 -3.16 -4.84
N GLU A 65 1.56 -4.20 -4.13
CA GLU A 65 2.41 -4.02 -2.94
C GLU A 65 3.79 -3.49 -3.34
N ILE A 66 4.33 -3.98 -4.45
CA ILE A 66 5.58 -3.47 -5.03
C ILE A 66 5.42 -2.00 -5.45
N GLU A 67 4.32 -1.65 -6.11
CA GLU A 67 4.03 -0.26 -6.49
C GLU A 67 3.90 0.66 -5.27
N LEU A 68 3.16 0.24 -4.23
CA LEU A 68 3.04 1.01 -2.99
C LEU A 68 4.39 1.11 -2.25
N ALA A 69 5.25 0.09 -2.33
CA ALA A 69 6.61 0.15 -1.81
C ALA A 69 7.52 1.12 -2.59
N SER A 70 7.37 1.22 -3.91
CA SER A 70 8.04 2.24 -4.72
C SER A 70 7.58 3.65 -4.35
N LEU A 71 6.26 3.84 -4.16
CA LEU A 71 5.72 5.12 -3.70
C LEU A 71 6.22 5.49 -2.29
N TYR A 72 6.40 4.52 -1.40
CA TYR A 72 7.05 4.73 -0.10
C TYR A 72 8.47 5.27 -0.26
N LEU A 73 9.29 4.65 -1.12
CA LEU A 73 10.64 5.14 -1.43
C LEU A 73 10.62 6.60 -1.91
N PHE A 74 9.71 6.94 -2.82
CA PHE A 74 9.69 8.29 -3.40
C PHE A 74 9.20 9.36 -2.42
N CYS A 75 8.24 9.03 -1.57
CA CYS A 75 7.49 10.02 -0.82
C CYS A 75 7.83 10.05 0.67
N ASP A 76 8.10 8.90 1.28
CA ASP A 76 8.07 8.71 2.74
C ASP A 76 9.40 8.23 3.32
N TYR A 77 10.29 7.68 2.48
CA TYR A 77 11.59 7.20 2.93
C TYR A 77 12.52 8.37 3.29
N TYR A 78 12.89 8.43 4.56
CA TYR A 78 13.91 9.34 5.07
C TYR A 78 15.25 8.59 5.23
N PRO A 79 16.29 8.96 4.46
CA PRO A 79 17.61 8.38 4.61
C PRO A 79 18.20 8.63 6.00
N GLU A 80 18.80 7.61 6.60
CA GLU A 80 19.46 7.71 7.92
C GLU A 80 20.89 8.26 7.83
N ASP A 81 21.43 8.40 6.61
CA ASP A 81 22.76 8.92 6.32
C ASP A 81 22.81 10.46 6.25
N GLY A 82 21.69 11.14 6.53
CA GLY A 82 21.57 12.59 6.51
C GLY A 82 21.39 13.21 5.12
N GLN A 83 21.23 12.39 4.07
CA GLN A 83 20.89 12.88 2.74
C GLN A 83 19.42 13.34 2.67
N LEU A 84 19.15 14.26 1.73
CA LEU A 84 17.78 14.67 1.40
C LEU A 84 16.99 13.49 0.81
N THR A 85 15.68 13.47 1.05
CA THR A 85 14.76 12.52 0.41
C THR A 85 14.78 12.66 -1.11
N LEU A 86 14.40 11.64 -1.88
CA LEU A 86 14.40 11.71 -3.35
C LEU A 86 13.57 12.87 -3.91
N ILE A 87 12.42 13.15 -3.28
CA ILE A 87 11.57 14.27 -3.69
C ILE A 87 12.20 15.64 -3.39
N GLU A 88 12.95 15.74 -2.29
CA GLU A 88 13.72 16.95 -1.95
C GLU A 88 14.96 17.10 -2.84
N GLN A 89 15.65 16.01 -3.17
CA GLN A 89 16.73 16.01 -4.17
C GLN A 89 16.22 16.54 -5.51
N LEU A 90 15.07 16.03 -5.97
CA LEU A 90 14.47 16.46 -7.24
C LEU A 90 14.05 17.94 -7.21
N ARG A 91 13.52 18.42 -6.08
CA ARG A 91 13.05 19.80 -5.92
C ARG A 91 14.20 20.81 -5.75
N ASP A 92 15.19 20.48 -4.92
CA ASP A 92 16.15 21.45 -4.37
C ASP A 92 17.55 21.34 -4.97
N VAL A 93 17.91 20.18 -5.54
CA VAL A 93 19.29 19.89 -5.99
C VAL A 93 19.37 19.68 -7.50
N ILE A 94 18.40 18.97 -8.08
CA ILE A 94 18.41 18.67 -9.51
C ILE A 94 18.13 19.94 -10.32
N THR A 95 19.10 20.32 -11.16
CA THR A 95 19.03 21.49 -12.03
C THR A 95 18.28 21.24 -13.34
N GLU A 96 17.88 19.99 -13.60
CA GLU A 96 17.07 19.64 -14.77
C GLU A 96 15.74 20.38 -14.73
N HIS A 97 15.34 20.97 -15.85
CA HIS A 97 14.07 21.66 -15.94
C HIS A 97 12.90 20.69 -15.75
N ILE A 98 12.13 20.90 -14.68
CA ILE A 98 10.85 20.24 -14.43
C ILE A 98 9.75 21.13 -15.03
N PRO A 99 8.90 20.62 -15.95
CA PRO A 99 7.74 21.34 -16.47
C PRO A 99 6.81 21.81 -15.34
N GLU A 100 6.16 22.95 -15.50
CA GLU A 100 5.29 23.52 -14.45
C GLU A 100 4.14 22.56 -14.07
N GLU A 101 3.58 21.88 -15.06
CA GLU A 101 2.52 20.88 -14.86
C GLU A 101 2.97 19.68 -14.00
N GLU A 102 4.27 19.35 -14.00
CA GLU A 102 4.85 18.32 -13.13
C GLU A 102 5.25 18.91 -11.78
N ARG A 103 5.78 20.14 -11.75
CA ARG A 103 6.24 20.83 -10.54
C ARG A 103 5.13 20.99 -9.50
N GLN A 104 3.90 21.29 -9.94
CA GLN A 104 2.75 21.41 -9.04
C GLN A 104 2.46 20.13 -8.23
N TRP A 105 2.93 18.97 -8.68
CA TRP A 105 2.73 17.69 -7.97
C TRP A 105 3.76 17.42 -6.88
N LEU A 106 4.89 18.15 -6.83
CA LEU A 106 5.94 17.90 -5.83
C LEU A 106 5.42 18.02 -4.40
N ASP A 107 4.63 19.06 -4.11
CA ASP A 107 4.09 19.28 -2.78
C ASP A 107 2.96 18.29 -2.42
N PRO A 108 1.93 18.07 -3.25
CA PRO A 108 0.93 17.03 -3.00
C PRO A 108 1.53 15.64 -2.85
N LEU A 109 2.55 15.30 -3.64
CA LEU A 109 3.23 14.01 -3.54
C LEU A 109 4.05 13.92 -2.25
N LYS A 110 4.73 15.00 -1.84
CA LYS A 110 5.39 15.07 -0.53
C LYS A 110 4.42 14.89 0.64
N HIS A 111 3.19 15.37 0.54
CA HIS A 111 2.20 15.26 1.62
C HIS A 111 1.20 14.10 1.46
N SER A 112 1.37 13.28 0.41
CA SER A 112 0.56 12.09 0.20
C SER A 112 0.82 11.04 1.29
N TYR A 113 -0.16 10.15 1.50
CA TYR A 113 -0.14 9.17 2.59
C TYR A 113 -0.87 7.88 2.19
N LEU A 114 -0.54 6.77 2.85
CA LEU A 114 -1.19 5.48 2.66
C LEU A 114 -2.41 5.37 3.58
N ASP A 115 -3.51 4.81 3.09
CA ASP A 115 -4.74 4.69 3.87
C ASP A 115 -5.59 3.47 3.47
N VAL A 116 -6.49 3.08 4.37
CA VAL A 116 -7.53 2.08 4.13
C VAL A 116 -8.87 2.79 4.01
N LEU A 117 -9.38 2.86 2.79
CA LEU A 117 -10.58 3.61 2.45
C LEU A 117 -11.76 2.67 2.17
N LYS A 118 -12.97 3.06 2.54
CA LYS A 118 -14.20 2.37 2.09
C LYS A 118 -15.11 3.32 1.31
N PRO A 119 -15.82 2.82 0.27
CA PRO A 119 -16.91 3.58 -0.33
C PRO A 119 -18.02 3.88 0.68
N ILE A 120 -18.49 5.13 0.73
CA ILE A 120 -19.65 5.49 1.58
C ILE A 120 -20.99 5.35 0.84
N SER A 121 -20.94 5.22 -0.48
CA SER A 121 -22.08 4.97 -1.36
C SER A 121 -21.70 3.92 -2.39
N LEU A 122 -22.70 3.33 -3.05
CA LEU A 122 -22.47 2.35 -4.10
C LEU A 122 -21.75 3.04 -5.29
N PRO A 123 -20.55 2.58 -5.68
CA PRO A 123 -19.79 3.17 -6.77
C PRO A 123 -20.58 3.19 -8.08
N GLN A 124 -20.55 4.31 -8.80
CA GLN A 124 -21.11 4.43 -10.14
C GLN A 124 -19.98 4.65 -11.15
N VAL A 125 -19.99 3.87 -12.23
CA VAL A 125 -18.94 3.94 -13.26
C VAL A 125 -18.88 5.35 -13.85
N GLY A 126 -17.68 5.93 -13.89
CA GLY A 126 -17.43 7.25 -14.46
C GLY A 126 -17.83 8.44 -13.57
N GLN A 127 -18.30 8.20 -12.34
CA GLN A 127 -18.53 9.27 -11.36
C GLN A 127 -17.44 9.29 -10.29
N ASP A 128 -17.22 10.46 -9.70
CA ASP A 128 -16.35 10.61 -8.53
C ASP A 128 -16.78 9.65 -7.40
N LEU A 129 -15.80 9.00 -6.80
CA LEU A 129 -15.95 8.09 -5.68
C LEU A 129 -15.75 8.85 -4.39
N VAL A 130 -16.78 8.86 -3.55
CA VAL A 130 -16.66 9.37 -2.18
C VAL A 130 -16.29 8.20 -1.28
N LEU A 131 -15.10 8.29 -0.71
CA LEU A 131 -14.56 7.28 0.18
C LEU A 131 -14.34 7.88 1.58
N GLN A 132 -14.27 7.02 2.58
CA GLN A 132 -13.98 7.39 3.96
C GLN A 132 -12.84 6.52 4.49
N SER A 133 -11.86 7.16 5.14
CA SER A 133 -10.81 6.48 5.89
C SER A 133 -11.43 5.66 7.01
N LEU A 134 -11.05 4.39 7.08
CA LEU A 134 -11.39 3.52 8.19
C LEU A 134 -10.56 3.79 9.44
N ALA A 135 -9.42 4.50 9.31
CA ALA A 135 -8.54 4.80 10.42
C ALA A 135 -8.97 6.04 11.21
N ASP A 136 -9.33 7.13 10.53
CA ASP A 136 -9.65 8.41 11.18
C ASP A 136 -11.01 9.01 10.77
N GLY A 137 -11.73 8.37 9.84
CA GLY A 137 -13.04 8.83 9.38
C GLY A 137 -13.02 9.98 8.37
N THR A 138 -11.83 10.44 7.95
CA THR A 138 -11.66 11.50 6.94
C THR A 138 -12.30 11.10 5.63
N ARG A 139 -12.98 12.05 4.97
CA ARG A 139 -13.56 11.84 3.64
C ARG A 139 -12.57 12.23 2.56
N VAL A 140 -12.64 11.53 1.45
CA VAL A 140 -11.83 11.80 0.27
C VAL A 140 -12.65 11.52 -0.98
N VAL A 141 -12.50 12.39 -1.98
CA VAL A 141 -13.15 12.29 -3.28
C VAL A 141 -12.08 11.94 -4.31
N LEU A 142 -12.18 10.73 -4.87
CA LEU A 142 -11.25 10.21 -5.86
C LEU A 142 -11.98 10.03 -7.21
N PRO A 143 -11.32 10.23 -8.36
CA PRO A 143 -11.96 10.04 -9.65
C PRO A 143 -12.40 8.58 -9.83
N GLY A 144 -13.62 8.36 -10.30
CA GLY A 144 -14.06 7.01 -10.68
C GLY A 144 -13.42 6.53 -11.98
N GLY A 145 -13.70 5.27 -12.32
CA GLY A 145 -13.28 4.66 -13.58
C GLY A 145 -14.00 3.33 -13.81
N GLU A 146 -13.62 2.60 -14.86
CA GLU A 146 -14.22 1.27 -15.11
C GLU A 146 -13.97 0.29 -13.97
N PHE A 147 -12.83 0.41 -13.26
CA PHE A 147 -12.50 -0.41 -12.09
C PHE A 147 -13.52 -0.24 -10.94
N ALA A 148 -14.26 0.88 -10.91
CA ALA A 148 -15.24 1.15 -9.87
C ALA A 148 -16.38 0.13 -9.84
N LYS A 149 -16.65 -0.59 -10.95
CA LYS A 149 -17.67 -1.64 -11.02
C LYS A 149 -17.39 -2.82 -10.08
N ASP A 150 -16.11 -3.03 -9.75
CA ASP A 150 -15.64 -4.13 -8.91
C ASP A 150 -15.51 -3.71 -7.43
N LEU A 151 -15.71 -2.42 -7.14
CA LEU A 151 -15.71 -1.87 -5.79
C LEU A 151 -17.09 -2.00 -5.15
N THR A 152 -17.12 -2.45 -3.89
CA THR A 152 -18.33 -2.51 -3.08
C THR A 152 -18.09 -1.85 -1.73
N VAL A 153 -19.17 -1.42 -1.07
CA VAL A 153 -19.11 -0.82 0.28
C VAL A 153 -18.46 -1.79 1.30
N ASP A 154 -18.60 -3.09 1.08
CA ASP A 154 -18.07 -4.15 1.94
C ASP A 154 -16.63 -4.56 1.62
N ARG A 155 -16.01 -3.92 0.61
CA ARG A 155 -14.63 -4.16 0.20
C ARG A 155 -13.83 -2.86 0.31
N PRO A 156 -13.27 -2.57 1.50
CA PRO A 156 -12.31 -1.50 1.65
C PRO A 156 -11.10 -1.71 0.74
N LEU A 157 -10.37 -0.63 0.49
CA LEU A 157 -9.18 -0.62 -0.34
C LEU A 157 -8.01 0.03 0.41
N LEU A 158 -6.85 -0.61 0.32
CA LEU A 158 -5.57 -0.06 0.72
C LEU A 158 -4.96 0.65 -0.48
N THR A 159 -4.73 1.95 -0.37
CA THR A 159 -4.15 2.76 -1.46
C THR A 159 -3.40 3.95 -0.89
N ARG A 160 -2.66 4.65 -1.76
CA ARG A 160 -2.05 5.94 -1.44
C ARG A 160 -2.93 7.07 -2.00
N VAL A 161 -3.18 8.07 -1.15
CA VAL A 161 -3.99 9.25 -1.44
C VAL A 161 -3.08 10.43 -1.72
N ILE A 162 -3.27 11.10 -2.87
CA ILE A 162 -2.53 12.29 -3.27
C ILE A 162 -3.54 13.41 -3.48
N HIS A 163 -3.38 14.55 -2.80
CA HIS A 163 -4.26 15.70 -2.98
C HIS A 163 -4.18 16.23 -4.42
N ASP A 164 -5.31 16.69 -4.98
CA ASP A 164 -5.32 17.26 -6.33
C ASP A 164 -4.80 18.71 -6.30
N PRO A 165 -3.65 19.03 -6.93
CA PRO A 165 -3.08 20.38 -6.93
C PRO A 165 -3.97 21.42 -7.60
N ASN A 166 -4.94 21.01 -8.43
CA ASN A 166 -5.88 21.92 -9.07
C ASN A 166 -7.10 22.24 -8.19
N SER A 167 -7.20 21.58 -7.03
CA SER A 167 -8.28 21.77 -6.07
C SER A 167 -7.78 22.62 -4.87
N PRO A 168 -8.66 23.41 -4.21
CA PRO A 168 -8.29 24.14 -3.00
C PRO A 168 -7.72 23.19 -1.92
N LEU A 169 -6.79 23.68 -1.08
CA LEU A 169 -6.18 22.88 -0.01
C LEU A 169 -7.19 22.31 1.00
N GLU A 170 -8.30 23.00 1.23
CA GLU A 170 -9.40 22.55 2.10
C GLU A 170 -10.35 21.56 1.41
N SER A 171 -10.11 21.22 0.14
CA SER A 171 -10.94 20.29 -0.61
C SER A 171 -10.58 18.84 -0.29
N ASP A 172 -11.61 18.00 -0.18
CA ASP A 172 -11.46 16.54 -0.07
C ASP A 172 -11.00 15.87 -1.38
N ARG A 173 -10.75 16.64 -2.45
CA ARG A 173 -10.38 16.11 -3.76
C ARG A 173 -8.95 15.58 -3.79
N ALA A 174 -8.84 14.36 -4.29
CA ALA A 174 -7.59 13.65 -4.45
C ALA A 174 -7.55 12.92 -5.79
N VAL A 175 -6.37 12.41 -6.14
CA VAL A 175 -6.14 11.52 -7.26
C VAL A 175 -5.54 10.21 -6.79
N TRP A 176 -5.74 9.16 -7.57
CA TRP A 176 -5.13 7.86 -7.32
C TRP A 176 -3.62 7.92 -7.52
N ALA A 177 -2.88 7.19 -6.68
CA ALA A 177 -1.45 6.98 -6.86
C ALA A 177 -1.11 5.85 -7.86
N GLY A 178 -2.09 5.36 -8.63
CA GLY A 178 -1.89 4.38 -9.72
C GLY A 178 -2.43 2.99 -9.43
N CYS A 179 -2.54 2.59 -8.17
CA CYS A 179 -3.11 1.29 -7.80
C CYS A 179 -3.83 1.30 -6.45
N GLY A 180 -4.58 0.23 -6.20
CA GLY A 180 -5.13 -0.08 -4.88
C GLY A 180 -5.29 -1.58 -4.69
N ILE A 181 -5.32 -2.01 -3.43
CA ILE A 181 -5.52 -3.41 -3.03
C ILE A 181 -6.86 -3.50 -2.34
N THR A 182 -7.77 -4.34 -2.86
CA THR A 182 -9.05 -4.62 -2.20
C THR A 182 -8.86 -5.63 -1.09
N VAL A 183 -9.45 -5.35 0.07
CA VAL A 183 -9.41 -6.21 1.25
C VAL A 183 -10.83 -6.51 1.72
N SER A 184 -11.03 -7.61 2.44
CA SER A 184 -12.31 -7.83 3.11
C SER A 184 -12.47 -6.84 4.26
N GLN A 185 -13.71 -6.55 4.67
CA GLN A 185 -13.95 -5.67 5.82
C GLN A 185 -13.32 -6.21 7.12
N ALA A 186 -13.28 -7.53 7.29
CA ALA A 186 -12.67 -8.16 8.46
C ALA A 186 -11.14 -7.97 8.44
N ASP A 187 -10.51 -8.19 7.29
CA ASP A 187 -9.05 -8.04 7.14
C ASP A 187 -8.64 -6.57 7.28
N ALA A 188 -9.40 -5.65 6.68
CA ALA A 188 -9.20 -4.21 6.84
C ALA A 188 -9.22 -3.79 8.32
N LYS A 189 -10.19 -4.30 9.09
CA LYS A 189 -10.28 -4.03 10.52
C LYS A 189 -9.08 -4.62 11.27
N ALA A 190 -8.75 -5.89 11.03
CA ALA A 190 -7.62 -6.54 11.70
C ALA A 190 -6.29 -5.84 11.39
N LEU A 191 -6.11 -5.36 10.15
CA LEU A 191 -4.94 -4.62 9.70
C LEU A 191 -4.83 -3.28 10.44
N LEU A 192 -5.93 -2.56 10.57
CA LEU A 192 -5.96 -1.30 11.32
C LEU A 192 -5.78 -1.50 12.83
N ASP A 193 -6.33 -2.57 13.40
CA ASP A 193 -6.16 -2.87 14.82
C ASP A 193 -4.67 -3.15 15.13
N VAL A 194 -4.00 -4.02 14.35
CA VAL A 194 -2.55 -4.32 14.51
C VAL A 194 -1.69 -3.08 14.32
N THR A 195 -1.93 -2.31 13.26
CA THR A 195 -1.14 -1.10 12.97
C THR A 195 -1.37 0.01 14.00
N SER A 196 -2.58 0.09 14.58
CA SER A 196 -2.89 1.02 15.67
C SER A 196 -2.13 0.68 16.95
N ASP A 197 -1.97 -0.61 17.27
CA ASP A 197 -1.18 -1.03 18.42
C ASP A 197 0.30 -0.68 18.23
N TRP A 198 0.87 -0.97 17.06
CA TRP A 198 2.24 -0.54 16.75
C TRP A 198 2.41 0.98 16.81
N ARG A 199 1.46 1.74 16.28
CA ARG A 199 1.48 3.21 16.33
C ARG A 199 1.50 3.73 17.77
N ARG A 200 0.71 3.13 18.68
CA ARG A 200 0.70 3.47 20.10
C ARG A 200 2.03 3.16 20.77
N ASP A 201 2.64 2.02 20.46
CA ASP A 201 3.97 1.67 20.97
C ASP A 201 5.05 2.66 20.49
N MET A 202 4.93 3.13 19.25
CA MET A 202 5.82 4.15 18.69
C MET A 202 5.62 5.53 19.32
N GLU A 203 4.38 5.95 19.54
CA GLU A 203 4.06 7.17 20.28
C GLU A 203 4.67 7.13 21.69
N MET A 204 4.50 6.01 22.41
CA MET A 204 5.06 5.82 23.75
C MET A 204 6.59 5.82 23.77
N SER A 205 7.24 5.14 22.80
CA SER A 205 8.71 5.04 22.75
C SER A 205 9.41 6.30 22.25
N THR A 206 8.79 7.07 21.35
CA THR A 206 9.35 8.32 20.80
C THR A 206 8.94 9.56 21.57
N GLY A 207 7.87 9.49 22.37
CA GLY A 207 7.26 10.65 23.03
C GLY A 207 6.58 11.63 22.06
N SER A 208 6.37 11.23 20.80
CA SER A 208 5.81 12.09 19.76
C SER A 208 4.30 11.89 19.64
N PHE A 209 3.53 12.79 20.26
CA PHE A 209 2.06 12.80 20.16
C PHE A 209 1.54 13.01 18.72
N ALA A 210 2.35 13.55 17.82
CA ALA A 210 1.97 13.74 16.41
C ALA A 210 1.68 12.39 15.71
N LEU A 211 2.31 11.29 16.16
CA LEU A 211 2.02 9.94 15.68
C LEU A 211 0.61 9.45 16.09
N GLY A 212 -0.05 10.18 16.99
CA GLY A 212 -1.46 10.01 17.33
C GLY A 212 -2.42 10.38 16.19
N GLU A 213 -1.97 11.08 15.16
CA GLU A 213 -2.72 11.33 13.92
C GLU A 213 -2.37 10.31 12.83
N TRP A 214 -3.37 9.76 12.14
CA TRP A 214 -3.16 8.67 11.18
C TRP A 214 -2.31 9.09 9.98
N LYS A 215 -2.56 10.28 9.43
CA LYS A 215 -1.81 10.80 8.29
C LYS A 215 -0.33 11.02 8.64
N GLU A 216 -0.05 11.62 9.79
CA GLU A 216 1.33 11.82 10.27
C GLU A 216 2.05 10.49 10.53
N PHE A 217 1.36 9.51 11.11
CA PHE A 217 1.90 8.17 11.28
C PHE A 217 2.22 7.52 9.94
N THR A 218 1.25 7.44 9.03
CA THR A 218 1.41 6.75 7.74
C THR A 218 2.38 7.47 6.81
N LYS A 219 2.58 8.78 6.97
CA LYS A 219 3.58 9.55 6.23
C LYS A 219 5.01 9.09 6.50
N ARG A 220 5.30 8.61 7.71
CA ARG A 220 6.63 8.12 8.10
C ARG A 220 6.71 6.60 8.18
N PHE A 221 5.60 5.97 8.56
CA PHE A 221 5.52 4.56 8.92
C PHE A 221 4.45 3.79 8.12
N GLY A 222 3.98 4.33 7.00
CA GLY A 222 3.00 3.68 6.12
C GLY A 222 3.44 2.29 5.64
N TYR A 223 4.76 2.05 5.56
CA TYR A 223 5.30 0.71 5.30
C TYR A 223 4.84 -0.36 6.31
N MET A 224 4.52 0.02 7.54
CA MET A 224 4.02 -0.92 8.54
C MET A 224 2.60 -1.41 8.19
N VAL A 225 1.81 -0.59 7.51
CA VAL A 225 0.51 -1.03 6.99
C VAL A 225 0.68 -2.10 5.91
N LEU A 226 1.69 -1.95 5.04
CA LEU A 226 2.07 -2.98 4.08
C LEU A 226 2.55 -4.25 4.79
N TRP A 227 3.24 -4.11 5.94
CA TRP A 227 3.67 -5.27 6.72
C TRP A 227 2.50 -6.08 7.26
N ALA A 228 1.55 -5.41 7.92
CA ALA A 228 0.36 -6.06 8.44
C ALA A 228 -0.44 -6.76 7.33
N PHE A 229 -0.55 -6.14 6.16
CA PHE A 229 -1.20 -6.76 5.01
C PHE A 229 -0.47 -8.02 4.52
N ALA A 230 0.85 -7.97 4.38
CA ALA A 230 1.66 -9.11 3.97
C ALA A 230 1.57 -10.29 4.96
N GLU A 231 1.58 -9.99 6.26
CA GLU A 231 1.41 -10.99 7.32
C GLU A 231 0.03 -11.65 7.28
N GLN A 232 -1.03 -10.87 7.02
CA GLN A 232 -2.38 -11.42 6.83
C GLN A 232 -2.46 -12.33 5.60
N ARG A 233 -1.84 -11.95 4.47
CA ARG A 233 -1.77 -12.82 3.29
C ARG A 233 -1.07 -14.13 3.60
N LEU A 234 0.05 -14.07 4.32
CA LEU A 234 0.76 -15.28 4.73
C LEU A 234 -0.11 -16.16 5.65
N ALA A 235 -0.76 -15.56 6.64
CA ALA A 235 -1.65 -16.29 7.55
C ALA A 235 -2.80 -16.95 6.80
N ALA A 236 -3.43 -16.25 5.85
CA ALA A 236 -4.49 -16.79 5.01
C ALA A 236 -4.00 -17.95 4.12
N LEU A 237 -2.76 -17.89 3.60
CA LEU A 237 -2.17 -18.98 2.83
C LEU A 237 -1.92 -20.21 3.71
N ILE A 238 -1.39 -20.02 4.93
CA ILE A 238 -1.16 -21.11 5.89
C ILE A 238 -2.49 -21.74 6.29
N ASP A 239 -3.50 -20.93 6.60
CA ASP A 239 -4.84 -21.40 6.94
C ASP A 239 -5.46 -22.20 5.78
N ALA A 240 -5.38 -21.67 4.55
CA ALA A 240 -5.85 -22.39 3.37
C ALA A 240 -5.14 -23.74 3.20
N ALA A 241 -3.82 -23.79 3.39
CA ALA A 241 -3.04 -25.02 3.30
C ALA A 241 -3.43 -26.06 4.37
N VAL A 242 -3.73 -25.64 5.60
CA VAL A 242 -4.23 -26.52 6.67
C VAL A 242 -5.59 -27.13 6.32
N HIS A 243 -6.42 -26.41 5.55
CA HIS A 243 -7.74 -26.85 5.14
C HIS A 243 -7.78 -27.58 3.78
N VAL A 244 -6.62 -27.85 3.15
CA VAL A 244 -6.57 -28.68 1.92
C VAL A 244 -6.70 -30.16 2.28
N GLU A 245 -7.82 -30.77 1.87
CA GLU A 245 -7.99 -32.23 1.91
C GLU A 245 -7.43 -32.87 0.62
N TYR A 246 -6.36 -33.65 0.74
CA TYR A 246 -5.86 -34.45 -0.37
C TYR A 246 -6.71 -35.70 -0.54
N ARG A 247 -7.34 -35.83 -1.70
CA ARG A 247 -8.19 -36.98 -2.06
C ARG A 247 -7.70 -37.67 -3.34
N THR A 248 -7.95 -38.97 -3.42
CA THR A 248 -7.72 -39.80 -4.62
C THR A 248 -8.76 -39.49 -5.70
N ALA A 249 -8.56 -40.02 -6.91
CA ALA A 249 -9.54 -39.89 -8.00
C ALA A 249 -10.92 -40.49 -7.64
N ASP A 250 -10.97 -41.42 -6.68
CA ASP A 250 -12.19 -42.06 -6.16
C ASP A 250 -12.71 -41.38 -4.88
N ASP A 251 -12.31 -40.13 -4.62
CA ASP A 251 -12.73 -39.30 -3.47
C ASP A 251 -12.34 -39.85 -2.09
N GLN A 252 -11.46 -40.86 -2.03
CA GLN A 252 -10.89 -41.37 -0.77
C GLN A 252 -9.74 -40.49 -0.27
N PRO A 253 -9.55 -40.30 1.05
CA PRO A 253 -8.40 -39.59 1.60
C PRO A 253 -7.08 -40.17 1.09
N TYR A 254 -6.18 -39.32 0.62
CA TYR A 254 -4.89 -39.74 0.07
C TYR A 254 -3.94 -40.13 1.21
N LEU A 255 -3.78 -41.44 1.46
CA LEU A 255 -3.06 -42.00 2.61
C LEU A 255 -1.58 -41.55 2.73
N TYR A 256 -0.92 -41.16 1.63
CA TYR A 256 0.45 -40.63 1.67
C TYR A 256 0.55 -39.24 2.33
N ALA A 257 -0.56 -38.48 2.35
CA ALA A 257 -0.62 -37.19 3.04
C ALA A 257 -0.80 -37.36 4.55
N ILE A 258 -1.44 -38.45 5.02
CA ILE A 258 -1.69 -38.70 6.45
C ILE A 258 -0.37 -38.96 7.20
N ALA A 259 0.61 -39.63 6.58
CA ALA A 259 1.89 -39.94 7.22
C ALA A 259 2.84 -38.74 7.43
N LEU A 260 2.63 -37.62 6.72
CA LEU A 260 3.43 -36.39 6.88
C LEU A 260 2.90 -35.46 7.97
N TYR A 261 1.59 -35.49 8.24
CA TYR A 261 0.97 -34.65 9.28
C TYR A 261 1.03 -35.30 10.68
N ASP A 262 1.09 -36.64 10.78
CA ASP A 262 1.20 -37.38 12.06
C ASP A 262 2.60 -37.31 12.72
N HIS A 263 3.59 -36.69 12.07
CA HIS A 263 4.94 -36.53 12.62
C HIS A 263 5.24 -35.15 13.19
N HIS A 264 4.22 -34.30 13.37
CA HIS A 264 4.34 -32.97 13.97
C HIS A 264 3.51 -32.80 15.27
N GLU A 265 3.23 -33.88 16.00
CA GLU A 265 2.87 -33.80 17.43
C GLU A 265 4.12 -33.76 18.34
#